data_AF-A0A7K3VYQ4-F1
#
_entry.id   AF-A0A7K3VYQ4-F1
#
_cell.length_a   1.000
_cell.length_b   1.000
_cell.length_c   1.000
_cell.angle_alpha   90.00
_cell.angle_beta   90.00
_cell.angle_gamma   90.00
#
_symmetry.space_group_name_H-M   'P 1'
#
loop_
_entity.id
_entity.type
_entity.pdbx_description
1 polymer ?
#
loop_
_entity_poly.entity_id
_entity_poly.type
_entity_poly.pdbx_seq_one_letter_code
_entity_poly.pdbx_strand_id
1 'polypeptide(L)'
;MDARTLVLGDWTPIVRDGIDVLRLVILGGAVVYAATGDWGSAAVLAFLGGITLVARVVNLPRLYDLSLTLGMALQGFGETLGLYDEFVRFDDLVHFTLPMLTAPVVYLALARLDVVPDPRDETHLQHYIGIGVVTAALGIAVGALWELYEWRSDAWFGTALSEDNDDTNGDLLRDTLGSLVGAGLLVVWARFGWGSVRRIPGINTHEEVSA
;
A
#
# COMPACT_ATOMS: atom_id res chain seq x y z
N MET A 1 -15.29 0.77 26.57
CA MET A 1 -14.54 0.06 25.51
C MET A 1 -13.42 -0.70 26.17
N ASP A 2 -13.23 -1.98 25.82
CA ASP A 2 -12.05 -2.73 26.29
C ASP A 2 -10.81 -2.35 25.45
N ALA A 3 -9.62 -2.75 25.90
CA ALA A 3 -8.35 -2.43 25.24
C ALA A 3 -8.27 -2.99 23.81
N ARG A 4 -8.94 -4.13 23.55
CA ARG A 4 -8.96 -4.76 22.24
C ARG A 4 -9.84 -3.98 21.26
N THR A 5 -11.03 -3.54 21.65
CA THR A 5 -11.89 -2.65 20.85
C THR A 5 -11.19 -1.31 20.58
N LEU A 6 -10.47 -0.79 21.58
CA LEU A 6 -9.72 0.45 21.40
C LEU A 6 -8.65 0.32 20.30
N VAL A 7 -7.90 -0.79 20.26
CA VAL A 7 -6.79 -0.99 19.32
C VAL A 7 -7.26 -1.55 17.96
N LEU A 8 -8.16 -2.54 17.98
CA LEU A 8 -8.60 -3.26 16.78
C LEU A 8 -9.84 -2.64 16.12
N GLY A 9 -10.52 -1.69 16.76
CA GLY A 9 -11.63 -0.98 16.17
C GLY A 9 -13.01 -1.47 16.57
N ASP A 10 -13.93 -1.41 15.62
CA ASP A 10 -15.38 -1.48 15.78
C ASP A 10 -15.95 -0.29 16.58
N TRP A 11 -15.40 0.91 16.35
CA TRP A 11 -15.84 2.11 17.05
C TRP A 11 -17.21 2.59 16.57
N THR A 12 -17.37 2.80 15.26
CA THR A 12 -18.64 3.23 14.63
C THR A 12 -18.76 2.65 13.20
N PRO A 13 -19.96 2.68 12.58
CA PRO A 13 -20.11 2.29 11.18
C PRO A 13 -19.33 3.16 10.19
N ILE A 14 -19.03 4.42 10.56
CA ILE A 14 -18.37 5.40 9.70
C ILE A 14 -16.85 5.32 9.88
N VAL A 15 -16.37 5.46 11.12
CA VAL A 15 -14.97 5.30 11.53
C VAL A 15 -14.85 3.99 12.28
N ARG A 16 -14.31 2.96 11.61
CA ARG A 16 -14.21 1.61 12.15
C ARG A 16 -13.06 1.49 13.14
N ASP A 17 -11.94 2.17 12.90
CA ASP A 17 -10.71 2.03 13.68
C ASP A 17 -9.66 3.12 13.36
N GLY A 18 -8.44 2.94 13.86
CA GLY A 18 -7.30 3.82 13.57
C GLY A 18 -6.86 3.87 12.09
N ILE A 19 -7.16 2.85 11.27
CA ILE A 19 -6.87 2.89 9.83
C ILE A 19 -7.80 3.93 9.19
N ASP A 20 -9.08 3.94 9.55
CA ASP A 20 -10.03 4.96 9.09
C ASP A 20 -9.66 6.36 9.59
N VAL A 21 -9.08 6.49 10.77
CA VAL A 21 -8.52 7.79 11.22
C VAL A 21 -7.40 8.24 10.30
N LEU A 22 -6.45 7.36 9.97
CA LEU A 22 -5.36 7.69 9.05
C LEU A 22 -5.89 8.10 7.67
N ARG A 23 -6.90 7.41 7.14
CA ARG A 23 -7.58 7.81 5.90
C ARG A 23 -8.18 9.21 5.97
N LEU A 24 -8.87 9.51 7.07
CA LEU A 24 -9.44 10.83 7.30
C LEU A 24 -8.36 11.90 7.44
N VAL A 25 -7.20 11.57 8.00
CA VAL A 25 -6.05 12.48 8.05
C VAL A 25 -5.53 12.79 6.64
N ILE A 26 -5.36 11.78 5.78
CA ILE A 26 -4.95 11.98 4.38
C ILE A 26 -5.96 12.87 3.63
N LEU A 27 -7.26 12.50 3.67
CA LEU A 27 -8.33 13.24 2.99
C LEU A 27 -8.55 14.64 3.59
N GLY A 28 -8.41 14.77 4.90
CA GLY A 28 -8.47 16.06 5.60
C GLY A 28 -7.32 16.97 5.20
N GLY A 29 -6.10 16.42 5.07
CA GLY A 29 -4.95 17.12 4.52
C GLY A 29 -5.24 17.67 3.14
N ALA A 30 -5.82 16.86 2.24
CA ALA A 30 -6.23 17.32 0.90
C ALA A 30 -7.17 18.55 0.95
N VAL A 31 -8.16 18.53 1.84
CA VAL A 31 -9.09 19.66 2.04
C VAL A 31 -8.38 20.90 2.58
N VAL A 32 -7.46 20.71 3.53
CA VAL A 32 -6.69 21.81 4.12
C VAL A 32 -5.83 22.49 3.06
N TYR A 33 -5.04 21.74 2.27
CA TYR A 33 -4.21 22.30 1.20
C TYR A 33 -5.05 23.00 0.12
N ALA A 34 -6.21 22.44 -0.26
CA ALA A 34 -7.13 23.08 -1.18
C ALA A 34 -7.64 24.42 -0.63
N ALA A 35 -7.99 24.48 0.67
CA ALA A 35 -8.47 25.69 1.32
C ALA A 35 -7.39 26.78 1.43
N THR A 36 -6.11 26.40 1.50
CA THR A 36 -4.98 27.33 1.50
C THR A 36 -4.49 27.70 0.10
N GLY A 37 -5.10 27.15 -0.96
CA GLY A 37 -4.79 27.46 -2.35
C GLY A 37 -3.67 26.61 -2.98
N ASP A 38 -3.15 25.62 -2.25
CA ASP A 38 -2.17 24.67 -2.78
C ASP A 38 -2.90 23.47 -3.39
N TRP A 39 -3.29 23.63 -4.65
CA TRP A 39 -4.04 22.63 -5.40
C TRP A 39 -3.21 21.40 -5.78
N GLY A 40 -1.88 21.52 -5.85
CA GLY A 40 -0.98 20.41 -6.16
C GLY A 40 -0.97 19.39 -5.02
N SER A 41 -0.64 19.86 -3.81
CA SER A 41 -0.67 19.05 -2.60
C SER A 41 -2.06 18.46 -2.34
N ALA A 42 -3.11 19.26 -2.57
CA ALA A 42 -4.49 18.79 -2.46
C ALA A 42 -4.79 17.63 -3.42
N ALA A 43 -4.37 17.73 -4.68
CA ALA A 43 -4.60 16.69 -5.68
C ALA A 43 -3.88 15.39 -5.34
N VAL A 44 -2.62 15.46 -4.90
CA VAL A 44 -1.82 14.29 -4.47
C VAL A 44 -2.51 13.56 -3.32
N LEU A 45 -2.83 14.26 -2.23
CA LEU A 45 -3.48 13.65 -1.06
C LEU A 45 -4.89 13.14 -1.38
N ALA A 46 -5.65 13.83 -2.23
CA ALA A 46 -6.97 13.37 -2.66
C ALA A 46 -6.89 12.07 -3.48
N PHE A 47 -5.93 11.97 -4.41
CA PHE A 47 -5.71 10.79 -5.22
C PHE A 47 -5.29 9.58 -4.36
N LEU A 48 -4.27 9.75 -3.53
CA LEU A 48 -3.77 8.70 -2.64
C LEU A 48 -4.82 8.32 -1.58
N GLY A 49 -5.53 9.31 -1.02
CA GLY A 49 -6.68 9.09 -0.15
C GLY A 49 -7.79 8.29 -0.82
N GLY A 50 -8.07 8.56 -2.10
CA GLY A 50 -9.01 7.78 -2.93
C GLY A 50 -8.64 6.30 -3.03
N ILE A 51 -7.35 5.98 -3.24
CA ILE A 51 -6.86 4.60 -3.24
C ILE A 51 -7.16 3.90 -1.90
N THR A 52 -6.96 4.60 -0.77
CA THR A 52 -7.28 4.03 0.54
C THR A 52 -8.78 3.81 0.75
N LEU A 53 -9.65 4.61 0.12
CA LEU A 53 -11.10 4.41 0.13
C LEU A 53 -11.50 3.18 -0.69
N VAL A 54 -10.83 2.93 -1.82
CA VAL A 54 -11.05 1.70 -2.60
C VAL A 54 -10.71 0.47 -1.75
N ALA A 55 -9.55 0.47 -1.08
CA ALA A 55 -9.16 -0.61 -0.15
C ALA A 55 -10.20 -0.86 0.96
N ARG A 56 -10.75 0.21 1.51
CA ARG A 56 -11.86 0.17 2.46
C ARG A 56 -13.11 -0.48 1.87
N VAL A 57 -13.49 -0.13 0.65
CA VAL A 57 -14.70 -0.66 -0.02
C VAL A 57 -14.53 -2.15 -0.34
N VAL A 58 -13.34 -2.56 -0.81
CA VAL A 58 -13.06 -3.98 -1.08
C VAL A 58 -12.84 -4.79 0.21
N ASN A 59 -12.73 -4.14 1.38
CA ASN A 59 -12.52 -4.76 2.69
C ASN A 59 -11.29 -5.67 2.71
N LEU A 60 -10.11 -5.13 2.41
CA LEU A 60 -8.83 -5.88 2.53
C LEU A 60 -8.65 -6.49 3.93
N PRO A 61 -7.85 -7.57 4.06
CA PRO A 61 -7.42 -8.03 5.38
C PRO A 61 -6.76 -6.88 6.14
N ARG A 62 -7.00 -6.78 7.45
CA ARG A 62 -6.65 -5.59 8.25
C ARG A 62 -5.19 -5.16 8.10
N LEU A 63 -4.25 -6.10 8.12
CA LEU A 63 -2.83 -5.76 8.00
C LEU A 63 -2.52 -5.16 6.64
N TYR A 64 -3.03 -5.73 5.56
CA TYR A 64 -2.82 -5.21 4.21
C TYR A 64 -3.59 -3.90 3.94
N ASP A 65 -4.72 -3.71 4.61
CA ASP A 65 -5.43 -2.43 4.64
C ASP A 65 -4.58 -1.33 5.29
N LEU A 66 -3.96 -1.67 6.42
CA LEU A 66 -3.02 -0.79 7.11
C LEU A 66 -1.76 -0.56 6.27
N SER A 67 -1.17 -1.59 5.68
CA SER A 67 0.02 -1.49 4.82
C SER A 67 -0.21 -0.53 3.66
N LEU A 68 -1.31 -0.69 2.91
CA LEU A 68 -1.64 0.23 1.82
C LEU A 68 -1.83 1.65 2.35
N THR A 69 -2.61 1.82 3.41
CA THR A 69 -2.93 3.16 3.95
C THR A 69 -1.67 3.86 4.48
N LEU A 70 -0.75 3.13 5.12
CA LEU A 70 0.55 3.66 5.54
C LEU A 70 1.43 4.02 4.35
N GLY A 71 1.48 3.21 3.30
CA GLY A 71 2.23 3.53 2.08
C GLY A 71 1.70 4.80 1.41
N MET A 72 0.37 4.92 1.28
CA MET A 72 -0.27 6.13 0.73
C MET A 72 -0.04 7.36 1.62
N ALA A 73 -0.03 7.20 2.94
CA ALA A 73 0.29 8.28 3.87
C ALA A 73 1.76 8.72 3.75
N LEU A 74 2.70 7.76 3.68
CA LEU A 74 4.13 8.03 3.54
C LEU A 74 4.41 8.80 2.25
N GLN A 75 3.89 8.33 1.11
CA GLN A 75 4.01 9.01 -0.17
C GLN A 75 3.38 10.41 -0.12
N GLY A 76 2.11 10.49 0.31
CA GLY A 76 1.35 11.73 0.21
C GLY A 76 1.86 12.82 1.14
N PHE A 77 2.15 12.49 2.40
CA PHE A 77 2.75 13.45 3.32
C PHE A 77 4.24 13.68 3.05
N GLY A 78 4.94 12.69 2.49
CA GLY A 78 6.30 12.87 1.96
C GLY A 78 6.37 14.01 0.96
N GLU A 79 5.51 13.96 -0.05
CA GLU A 79 5.42 14.98 -1.10
C GLU A 79 4.95 16.32 -0.54
N THR A 80 3.80 16.34 0.13
CA THR A 80 3.15 17.61 0.53
C THR A 80 3.87 18.37 1.65
N LEU A 81 4.75 17.70 2.41
CA LEU A 81 5.60 18.34 3.41
C LEU A 81 7.02 18.61 2.90
N GLY A 82 7.35 18.26 1.64
CA GLY A 82 8.68 18.45 1.06
C GLY A 82 9.76 17.55 1.69
N LEU A 83 9.38 16.35 2.17
CA LEU A 83 10.32 15.45 2.84
C LEU A 83 11.36 14.86 1.89
N TYR A 84 11.03 14.76 0.60
CA TYR A 84 11.96 14.37 -0.47
C TYR A 84 13.13 15.35 -0.57
N ASP A 85 12.86 16.65 -0.40
CA ASP A 85 13.88 17.70 -0.43
C ASP A 85 14.65 17.82 0.90
N GLU A 86 13.96 17.61 2.03
CA GLU A 86 14.54 17.86 3.36
C GLU A 86 15.41 16.70 3.86
N PHE A 87 15.01 15.46 3.62
CA PHE A 87 15.65 14.28 4.19
C PHE A 87 16.42 13.48 3.14
N VAL A 88 17.74 13.42 3.33
CA VAL A 88 18.64 12.61 2.51
C VAL A 88 18.16 11.15 2.48
N ARG A 89 17.94 10.61 1.28
CA ARG A 89 17.44 9.24 1.02
C ARG A 89 16.00 8.98 1.50
N PHE A 90 15.18 10.02 1.65
CA PHE A 90 13.75 9.81 1.83
C PHE A 90 13.16 9.11 0.62
N ASP A 91 13.60 9.49 -0.57
CA ASP A 91 13.21 8.84 -1.82
C ASP A 91 13.56 7.34 -1.82
N ASP A 92 14.81 6.99 -1.52
CA ASP A 92 15.23 5.60 -1.35
C ASP A 92 14.32 4.78 -0.40
N LEU A 93 13.91 5.41 0.71
CA LEU A 93 13.05 4.80 1.71
C LEU A 93 11.66 4.54 1.14
N VAL A 94 11.12 5.46 0.36
CA VAL A 94 9.82 5.33 -0.29
C VAL A 94 9.87 4.22 -1.34
N HIS A 95 10.86 4.21 -2.23
CA HIS A 95 11.03 3.15 -3.23
C HIS A 95 11.23 1.77 -2.62
N PHE A 96 11.87 1.68 -1.46
CA PHE A 96 11.88 0.40 -0.74
C PHE A 96 10.51 0.06 -0.12
N THR A 97 9.86 1.03 0.52
CA THR A 97 8.72 0.77 1.40
C THR A 97 7.41 0.60 0.64
N LEU A 98 7.17 1.36 -0.43
CA LEU A 98 5.92 1.36 -1.17
C LEU A 98 5.68 -0.01 -1.84
N PRO A 99 6.62 -0.60 -2.60
CA PRO A 99 6.41 -1.94 -3.17
C PRO A 99 6.33 -3.03 -2.10
N MET A 100 7.09 -2.91 -1.01
CA MET A 100 6.98 -3.82 0.14
C MET A 100 5.55 -3.88 0.70
N LEU A 101 4.92 -2.71 0.86
CA LEU A 101 3.59 -2.59 1.46
C LEU A 101 2.45 -2.84 0.47
N THR A 102 2.64 -2.53 -0.82
CA THR A 102 1.57 -2.55 -1.82
C THR A 102 1.55 -3.80 -2.69
N ALA A 103 2.70 -4.44 -2.97
CA ALA A 103 2.73 -5.62 -3.83
C ALA A 103 1.86 -6.78 -3.30
N PRO A 104 1.85 -7.09 -1.98
CA PRO A 104 0.93 -8.09 -1.43
C PRO A 104 -0.55 -7.73 -1.61
N VAL A 105 -0.87 -6.44 -1.55
CA VAL A 105 -2.25 -5.94 -1.75
C VAL A 105 -2.71 -6.21 -3.18
N VAL A 106 -1.83 -5.99 -4.16
CA VAL A 106 -2.12 -6.29 -5.57
C VAL A 106 -2.33 -7.79 -5.76
N TYR A 107 -1.47 -8.64 -5.17
CA TYR A 107 -1.67 -10.10 -5.22
C TYR A 107 -3.03 -10.51 -4.64
N LEU A 108 -3.39 -10.00 -3.46
CA LEU A 108 -4.66 -10.31 -2.81
C LEU A 108 -5.87 -9.81 -3.61
N ALA A 109 -5.75 -8.66 -4.28
CA ALA A 109 -6.79 -8.18 -5.18
C ALA A 109 -6.98 -9.13 -6.37
N LEU A 110 -5.88 -9.62 -6.97
CA LEU A 110 -5.91 -10.61 -8.05
C LEU A 110 -6.47 -11.96 -7.57
N ALA A 111 -6.13 -12.39 -6.36
CA ALA A 111 -6.66 -13.62 -5.77
C ALA A 111 -8.20 -13.55 -5.61
N ARG A 112 -8.71 -12.39 -5.19
CA ARG A 112 -10.16 -12.14 -5.09
C ARG A 112 -10.89 -12.06 -6.42
N LEU A 113 -10.15 -11.92 -7.51
CA LEU A 113 -10.65 -11.97 -8.89
C LEU A 113 -10.42 -13.34 -9.54
N ASP A 114 -9.98 -14.34 -8.77
CA ASP A 114 -9.63 -15.68 -9.22
C ASP A 114 -8.56 -15.71 -10.34
N VAL A 115 -7.73 -14.65 -10.43
CA VAL A 115 -6.61 -14.56 -11.38
C VAL A 115 -5.40 -15.35 -10.90
N VAL A 116 -5.20 -15.40 -9.58
CA VAL A 116 -4.18 -16.19 -8.89
C VAL A 116 -4.83 -16.96 -7.73
N PRO A 117 -4.23 -18.03 -7.19
CA PRO A 117 -4.78 -18.76 -6.05
C PRO A 117 -4.95 -17.89 -4.80
N ASP A 118 -5.95 -18.18 -3.96
CA ASP A 118 -6.03 -17.54 -2.65
C ASP A 118 -4.91 -18.10 -1.76
N PRO A 119 -4.19 -17.27 -1.00
CA PRO A 119 -3.12 -17.75 -0.11
C PRO A 119 -3.54 -18.83 0.91
N ARG A 120 -4.85 -18.94 1.22
CA ARG A 120 -5.39 -19.99 2.10
C ARG A 120 -5.74 -21.31 1.41
N ASP A 121 -5.77 -21.36 0.08
CA ASP A 121 -6.06 -22.59 -0.64
C ASP A 121 -4.99 -23.65 -0.33
N GLU A 122 -5.24 -24.93 -0.61
CA GLU A 122 -4.28 -25.99 -0.29
C GLU A 122 -2.91 -25.69 -0.90
N THR A 123 -1.97 -25.28 -0.04
CA THR A 123 -0.66 -24.80 -0.44
C THR A 123 0.40 -25.87 -0.21
N HIS A 124 1.21 -26.10 -1.24
CA HIS A 124 2.45 -26.87 -1.15
C HIS A 124 3.63 -25.95 -1.48
N LEU A 125 4.86 -26.45 -1.37
CA LEU A 125 6.07 -25.66 -1.61
C LEU A 125 6.03 -24.87 -2.94
N GLN A 126 5.55 -25.49 -4.01
CA GLN A 126 5.43 -24.87 -5.33
C GLN A 126 4.46 -23.69 -5.33
N HIS A 127 3.37 -23.76 -4.57
CA HIS A 127 2.41 -22.67 -4.44
C HIS A 127 3.02 -21.48 -3.68
N TYR A 128 3.77 -21.72 -2.60
CA TYR A 128 4.50 -20.65 -1.90
C TYR A 128 5.54 -19.97 -2.79
N ILE A 129 6.27 -20.74 -3.60
CA ILE A 129 7.21 -20.19 -4.58
C ILE A 129 6.45 -19.34 -5.61
N GLY A 130 5.30 -19.83 -6.12
CA GLY A 130 4.46 -19.09 -7.05
C GLY A 130 3.93 -17.77 -6.47
N ILE A 131 3.39 -17.80 -5.25
CA ILE A 131 2.95 -16.60 -4.51
C ILE A 131 4.11 -15.60 -4.41
N GLY A 132 5.28 -16.06 -3.99
CA GLY A 132 6.46 -15.21 -3.84
C GLY A 132 6.92 -14.57 -5.15
N VAL A 133 7.07 -15.38 -6.21
CA VAL A 133 7.52 -14.91 -7.53
C VAL A 133 6.54 -13.90 -8.13
N VAL A 134 5.23 -14.21 -8.11
CA VAL A 134 4.21 -13.33 -8.67
C VAL A 134 4.13 -12.03 -7.87
N THR A 135 4.17 -12.10 -6.54
CA THR A 135 4.12 -10.89 -5.70
C THR A 135 5.34 -10.00 -5.91
N ALA A 136 6.54 -10.58 -6.01
CA ALA A 136 7.75 -9.83 -6.30
C ALA A 136 7.66 -9.16 -7.68
N ALA A 137 7.21 -9.89 -8.71
CA ALA A 137 7.02 -9.35 -10.05
C ALA A 137 6.00 -8.19 -10.09
N LEU A 138 4.91 -8.30 -9.33
CA LEU A 138 3.91 -7.22 -9.22
C LEU A 138 4.50 -5.95 -8.61
N GLY A 139 5.28 -6.08 -7.53
CA GLY A 139 5.92 -4.93 -6.89
C GLY A 139 6.97 -4.26 -7.78
N ILE A 140 7.80 -5.06 -8.47
CA ILE A 140 8.76 -4.55 -9.46
C ILE A 140 8.04 -3.82 -10.60
N ALA A 141 6.91 -4.36 -11.07
CA ALA A 141 6.11 -3.71 -12.09
C ALA A 141 5.50 -2.40 -11.60
N VAL A 142 5.08 -2.31 -10.34
CA VAL A 142 4.59 -1.06 -9.73
C VAL A 142 5.70 -0.01 -9.70
N GLY A 143 6.91 -0.38 -9.25
CA GLY A 143 8.09 0.51 -9.28
C GLY A 143 8.41 0.99 -10.69
N ALA A 144 8.50 0.06 -11.65
CA ALA A 144 8.73 0.43 -13.05
C ALA A 144 7.64 1.32 -13.66
N LEU A 145 6.38 1.16 -13.25
CA LEU A 145 5.30 2.06 -13.67
C LEU A 145 5.43 3.45 -13.04
N TRP A 146 6.01 3.55 -11.85
CA TRP A 146 6.31 4.82 -11.20
C TRP A 146 7.42 5.58 -11.94
N GLU A 147 8.55 4.94 -12.24
CA GLU A 147 9.63 5.54 -13.06
C GLU A 147 9.11 6.04 -14.42
N LEU A 148 8.24 5.26 -15.07
CA LEU A 148 7.61 5.67 -16.31
C LEU A 148 6.69 6.88 -16.13
N TYR A 149 6.03 6.97 -14.98
CA TYR A 149 5.22 8.13 -14.63
C TYR A 149 6.09 9.36 -14.40
N GLU A 150 7.19 9.27 -13.65
CA GLU A 150 8.11 10.38 -13.38
C GLU A 150 8.67 10.94 -14.67
N TRP A 151 9.29 10.08 -15.48
CA TRP A 151 9.81 10.44 -16.80
C TRP A 151 8.75 11.12 -17.67
N ARG A 152 7.51 10.60 -17.67
CA ARG A 152 6.46 11.17 -18.51
C ARG A 152 5.89 12.47 -17.95
N SER A 153 5.83 12.57 -16.63
CA SER A 153 5.29 13.72 -15.91
C SER A 153 6.13 14.97 -16.17
N ASP A 154 7.45 14.84 -16.26
CA ASP A 154 8.34 15.97 -16.55
C ASP A 154 8.00 16.59 -17.91
N ALA A 155 7.72 15.73 -18.90
CA ALA A 155 7.37 16.17 -20.24
C ALA A 155 5.92 16.67 -20.40
N TRP A 156 4.99 16.28 -19.53
CA TRP A 156 3.57 16.67 -19.63
C TRP A 156 3.17 17.80 -18.71
N PHE A 157 3.70 17.80 -17.50
CA PHE A 157 3.33 18.68 -16.41
C PHE A 157 4.46 19.62 -16.00
N GLY A 158 5.66 19.46 -16.58
CA GLY A 158 6.82 20.28 -16.24
C GLY A 158 7.33 20.04 -14.83
N THR A 159 7.11 18.83 -14.30
CA THR A 159 7.75 18.36 -13.07
C THR A 159 9.25 18.15 -13.29
N ALA A 160 9.97 17.82 -12.22
CA ALA A 160 11.37 17.42 -12.25
C ALA A 160 11.56 16.19 -11.37
N LEU A 161 10.75 15.15 -11.62
CA LEU A 161 10.78 13.90 -10.86
C LEU A 161 11.82 12.93 -11.43
N SER A 162 12.07 12.93 -12.74
CA SER A 162 13.10 12.07 -13.32
C SER A 162 14.45 12.78 -13.29
N GLU A 163 15.25 12.54 -12.26
CA GLU A 163 16.51 13.25 -12.05
C GLU A 163 17.60 12.82 -13.03
N ASP A 164 18.08 11.58 -12.89
CA ASP A 164 19.10 10.99 -13.77
C ASP A 164 19.01 9.46 -13.85
N ASN A 165 19.95 8.85 -14.58
CA ASN A 165 19.95 7.41 -14.78
C ASN A 165 20.41 6.62 -13.53
N ASP A 166 21.25 7.19 -12.67
CA ASP A 166 21.69 6.52 -11.44
C ASP A 166 20.53 6.46 -10.44
N ASP A 167 19.76 7.55 -10.36
CA ASP A 167 18.53 7.69 -9.59
C ASP A 167 17.51 6.60 -9.97
N THR A 168 16.94 6.67 -11.19
CA THR A 168 15.98 5.68 -11.71
C THR A 168 16.42 4.22 -11.56
N ASN A 169 17.70 3.91 -11.84
CA ASN A 169 18.17 2.52 -11.68
C ASN A 169 18.32 2.12 -10.20
N GLY A 170 18.72 3.05 -9.34
CA GLY A 170 18.75 2.87 -7.91
C GLY A 170 17.35 2.61 -7.35
N ASP A 171 16.36 3.31 -7.87
CA ASP A 171 14.97 3.23 -7.41
C ASP A 171 14.31 1.93 -7.83
N LEU A 172 14.49 1.52 -9.08
CA LEU A 172 14.13 0.17 -9.52
C LEU A 172 14.79 -0.94 -8.68
N LEU A 173 16.03 -0.74 -8.24
CA LEU A 173 16.72 -1.69 -7.36
C LEU A 173 16.05 -1.72 -5.97
N ARG A 174 15.75 -0.57 -5.39
CA ARG A 174 15.08 -0.45 -4.09
C ARG A 174 13.66 -0.99 -4.14
N ASP A 175 12.94 -0.72 -5.22
CA ASP A 175 11.63 -1.28 -5.51
C ASP A 175 11.68 -2.79 -5.58
N THR A 176 12.69 -3.33 -6.25
CA THR A 176 12.92 -4.79 -6.33
C THR A 176 13.15 -5.39 -4.94
N LEU A 177 14.02 -4.78 -4.14
CA LEU A 177 14.30 -5.26 -2.78
C LEU A 177 13.06 -5.18 -1.88
N GLY A 178 12.33 -4.07 -1.93
CA GLY A 178 11.06 -3.90 -1.24
C GLY A 178 10.03 -4.96 -1.63
N SER A 179 9.88 -5.20 -2.93
CA SER A 179 8.99 -6.21 -3.49
C SER A 179 9.32 -7.62 -3.04
N LEU A 180 10.60 -7.97 -2.96
CA LEU A 180 11.05 -9.28 -2.44
C LEU A 180 10.69 -9.45 -0.96
N VAL A 181 10.83 -8.40 -0.15
CA VAL A 181 10.43 -8.42 1.26
C VAL A 181 8.91 -8.55 1.38
N GLY A 182 8.13 -7.76 0.64
CA GLY A 182 6.68 -7.86 0.59
C GLY A 182 6.19 -9.25 0.17
N ALA A 183 6.82 -9.84 -0.84
CA ALA A 183 6.56 -11.20 -1.28
C ALA A 183 6.85 -12.24 -0.19
N GLY A 184 7.98 -12.11 0.51
CA GLY A 184 8.31 -12.97 1.65
C GLY A 184 7.29 -12.87 2.78
N LEU A 185 6.83 -11.66 3.09
CA LEU A 185 5.78 -11.43 4.10
C LEU A 185 4.45 -12.07 3.71
N LEU A 186 4.05 -12.00 2.43
CA LEU A 186 2.83 -12.67 1.95
C LEU A 186 2.97 -14.20 1.96
N VAL A 187 4.15 -14.74 1.65
CA VAL A 187 4.39 -16.19 1.79
C VAL A 187 4.28 -16.62 3.26
N VAL A 188 4.79 -15.82 4.19
CA VAL A 188 4.62 -16.07 5.63
C VAL A 188 3.14 -16.03 6.02
N TRP A 189 2.39 -15.03 5.53
CA TRP A 189 0.93 -14.93 5.72
C TRP A 189 0.20 -16.20 5.23
N ALA A 190 0.48 -16.64 4.00
CA ALA A 190 -0.06 -17.88 3.43
C ALA A 190 0.28 -19.11 4.28
N ARG A 191 1.50 -19.19 4.82
CA ARG A 191 1.99 -20.30 5.63
C ARG A 191 1.34 -20.38 7.01
N PHE A 192 0.74 -19.29 7.48
CA PHE A 192 -0.14 -19.30 8.66
C PHE A 192 -1.59 -19.71 8.33
N GLY A 193 -1.86 -20.10 7.08
CA GLY A 193 -3.20 -20.48 6.61
C GLY A 193 -4.09 -19.26 6.35
N TRP A 194 -3.52 -18.06 6.29
CA TRP A 194 -4.30 -16.84 6.11
C TRP A 194 -4.48 -16.51 4.62
N GLY A 195 -5.68 -16.03 4.28
CA GLY A 195 -6.08 -15.79 2.89
C GLY A 195 -6.41 -14.34 2.57
N SER A 196 -7.31 -14.16 1.61
CA SER A 196 -7.83 -12.84 1.24
C SER A 196 -9.05 -12.41 2.06
N VAL A 197 -9.16 -12.83 3.33
CA VAL A 197 -10.39 -12.67 4.15
C VAL A 197 -10.86 -11.22 4.20
N ARG A 198 -12.18 -11.06 4.06
CA ARG A 198 -12.82 -9.75 4.09
C ARG A 198 -13.00 -9.28 5.53
N ARG A 199 -12.57 -8.06 5.80
CA ARG A 199 -12.88 -7.39 7.06
C ARG A 199 -14.34 -6.92 7.05
N ILE A 200 -15.23 -7.62 7.76
CA ILE A 200 -16.65 -7.24 7.83
C ILE A 200 -16.91 -6.48 9.15
N PRO A 201 -17.37 -5.21 9.11
CA PRO A 201 -17.65 -4.45 10.33
C PRO A 201 -18.72 -5.11 11.19
N GLY A 202 -18.50 -5.17 12.51
CA GLY A 202 -19.44 -5.78 13.45
C GLY A 202 -19.49 -7.31 13.42
N ILE A 203 -18.70 -7.95 12.55
CA ILE A 203 -18.46 -9.39 12.57
C ILE A 203 -16.98 -9.60 12.82
N ASN A 204 -16.66 -10.20 13.97
CA ASN A 204 -15.30 -10.65 14.27
C ASN A 204 -14.98 -11.90 13.43
N THR A 205 -14.78 -11.74 12.13
CA THR A 205 -14.16 -12.77 11.29
C THR A 205 -12.66 -12.75 11.58
N HIS A 206 -12.22 -13.67 12.42
CA HIS A 206 -10.80 -13.98 12.54
C HIS A 206 -10.43 -15.00 11.47
N GLU A 207 -9.23 -14.88 10.92
CA GLU A 207 -8.64 -15.97 10.17
C GLU A 207 -8.38 -17.10 11.18
N GLU A 208 -9.21 -18.15 11.17
CA GLU A 208 -9.01 -19.31 12.02
C GLU A 208 -7.74 -20.03 11.56
N VAL A 209 -6.73 -20.05 12.43
CA VAL A 209 -5.54 -20.86 12.18
C VAL A 209 -5.90 -22.29 12.56
N SER A 210 -6.12 -23.18 11.58
CA SER A 210 -6.17 -24.61 11.88
C SER A 210 -4.78 -25.04 12.33
N ALA A 211 -4.62 -25.28 13.63
CA ALA A 211 -3.39 -25.85 14.21
C ALA A 211 -3.19 -27.30 13.77
#